data_AF-A0A1H0YYG7-F1
#
_entry.id   AF-A0A1H0YYG7-F1
#
_cell.length_a   1.000
_cell.length_b   1.000
_cell.length_c   1.000
_cell.angle_alpha   90.00
_cell.angle_beta   90.00
_cell.angle_gamma   90.00
#
_symmetry.space_group_name_H-M   'P 1'
#
loop_
_entity.id
_entity.type
_entity.pdbx_description
1 polymer ?
#
loop_
_entity_poly.entity_id
_entity_poly.type
_entity_poly.pdbx_seq_one_letter_code
_entity_poly.pdbx_strand_id
1 'polypeptide(L)'
;MLLKVRRVILHVTETAKKQADGDLEARTLVGMDGGELKELLSSVNYSVDKTDSFIREMVASTYALSVNRYYRRVVTRGLQGSFLVYANQVNSAISKVQNRISEFSGQTDAFEAVTMRVTKNLSNAGQSMSNNAHQMEQTADLTLQRASAVTVASEETSANVQTVSAAVEELSASSHEIGNQVRMSAQVTSAAVHEVEAGETKISSLSAAAETIGEVVALISSIAEQTHLLALNATIEAARAGDSGKGFAVVAGEVKLLAAQTSDAIGQISGQIDAIQSATAETVTSFQQVAQSISKIESVTEAISISAEQQAAATSEIAHNISEAYSGTRLVASNVSDVSTFANETETAAENVMGSAHSMNEQIASLSSAVNEYISELRNGPLSNSVVEVS
;
A
#
# COMPACT_ATOMS: atom_id res chain seq x y z
N MET A 1 -114.89 33.87 -50.29
CA MET A 1 -113.43 34.12 -50.21
C MET A 1 -112.94 34.31 -48.77
N LEU A 2 -113.47 35.28 -48.00
CA LEU A 2 -113.04 35.62 -46.63
C LEU A 2 -113.01 34.46 -45.61
N LEU A 3 -113.98 33.54 -45.63
CA LEU A 3 -114.02 32.39 -44.71
C LEU A 3 -112.90 31.36 -44.95
N LYS A 4 -112.48 31.16 -46.22
CA LYS A 4 -111.34 30.29 -46.56
C LYS A 4 -110.02 30.89 -46.08
N VAL A 5 -109.83 32.20 -46.29
CA VAL A 5 -108.65 32.94 -45.83
C VAL A 5 -108.52 32.89 -44.30
N ARG A 6 -109.62 33.13 -43.56
CA ARG A 6 -109.63 33.07 -42.09
C ARG A 6 -109.25 31.69 -41.55
N ARG A 7 -109.73 30.61 -42.17
CA ARG A 7 -109.39 29.22 -41.77
C ARG A 7 -107.91 28.92 -41.98
N VAL A 8 -107.34 29.37 -43.09
CA VAL A 8 -105.92 29.19 -43.42
C VAL A 8 -105.04 29.96 -42.44
N ILE A 9 -105.37 31.22 -42.13
CA ILE A 9 -104.63 32.03 -41.16
C ILE A 9 -104.65 31.38 -39.76
N LEU A 10 -105.82 30.90 -39.31
CA LEU A 10 -105.94 30.21 -38.02
C LEU A 10 -105.09 28.93 -37.99
N HIS A 11 -105.09 28.14 -39.07
CA HIS A 11 -104.30 26.92 -39.16
C HIS A 11 -102.79 27.18 -39.23
N VAL A 12 -102.35 28.19 -39.99
CA VAL A 12 -100.94 28.64 -40.01
C VAL A 12 -100.52 29.11 -38.63
N THR A 13 -101.38 29.87 -37.94
CA THR A 13 -101.08 30.37 -36.58
C THR A 13 -100.98 29.23 -35.58
N GLU A 14 -101.87 28.24 -35.64
CA GLU A 14 -101.79 27.05 -34.77
C GLU A 14 -100.52 26.22 -35.06
N THR A 15 -100.19 26.04 -36.35
CA THR A 15 -98.98 25.29 -36.75
C THR A 15 -97.71 26.05 -36.34
N ALA A 16 -97.66 27.36 -36.54
CA ALA A 16 -96.54 28.20 -36.14
C ALA A 16 -96.34 28.21 -34.62
N LYS A 17 -97.43 28.14 -33.82
CA LYS A 17 -97.34 27.96 -32.37
C LYS A 17 -96.71 26.62 -31.99
N LYS A 18 -97.17 25.51 -32.59
CA LYS A 18 -96.58 24.17 -32.37
C LYS A 18 -95.09 24.15 -32.73
N GLN A 19 -94.72 24.77 -33.85
CA GLN A 19 -93.32 24.90 -34.27
C GLN A 19 -92.50 25.76 -33.30
N ALA A 20 -93.06 26.84 -32.77
CA ALA A 20 -92.43 27.68 -31.75
C ALA A 20 -92.25 26.93 -30.41
N ASP A 21 -93.17 26.02 -30.08
CA ASP A 21 -93.10 25.14 -28.91
C ASP A 21 -92.14 23.95 -29.12
N GLY A 22 -91.51 23.81 -30.29
CA GLY A 22 -90.48 22.82 -30.58
C GLY A 22 -90.93 21.62 -31.43
N ASP A 23 -92.20 21.54 -31.84
CA ASP A 23 -92.68 20.53 -32.79
C ASP A 23 -92.31 20.93 -34.23
N LEU A 24 -91.08 20.57 -34.62
CA LEU A 24 -90.55 20.82 -35.96
C LEU A 24 -91.09 19.84 -37.02
N GLU A 25 -91.98 18.92 -36.66
CA GLU A 25 -92.68 18.01 -37.60
C GLU A 25 -94.06 18.57 -38.00
N ALA A 26 -94.61 19.53 -37.24
CA ALA A 26 -95.84 20.22 -37.59
C ALA A 26 -95.74 20.91 -38.97
N ARG A 27 -96.70 20.64 -39.87
CA ARG A 27 -96.75 21.19 -41.23
C ARG A 27 -98.11 21.81 -41.54
N THR A 28 -98.09 22.85 -42.35
CA THR A 28 -99.31 23.47 -42.87
C THR A 28 -99.80 22.68 -44.10
N LEU A 29 -100.83 21.84 -43.93
CA LEU A 29 -101.29 20.84 -44.94
C LEU A 29 -102.65 21.19 -45.55
N VAL A 30 -102.84 22.44 -46.00
CA VAL A 30 -104.11 22.85 -46.62
C VAL A 30 -104.01 22.74 -48.15
N GLY A 31 -104.82 21.88 -48.77
CA GLY A 31 -104.92 21.75 -50.22
C GLY A 31 -105.44 23.03 -50.88
N MET A 32 -104.54 23.82 -51.47
CA MET A 32 -104.86 25.05 -52.19
C MET A 32 -104.21 25.06 -53.57
N ASP A 33 -105.04 25.30 -54.60
CA ASP A 33 -104.62 25.48 -55.99
C ASP A 33 -104.14 26.92 -56.23
N GLY A 34 -102.87 27.18 -55.90
CA GLY A 34 -102.13 28.40 -56.30
C GLY A 34 -102.50 29.71 -55.56
N GLY A 35 -101.58 30.69 -55.61
CA GLY A 35 -101.74 32.05 -55.04
C GLY A 35 -100.93 32.34 -53.78
N GLU A 36 -100.97 33.60 -53.30
CA GLU A 36 -100.17 34.15 -52.19
C GLU A 36 -100.30 33.37 -50.87
N LEU A 37 -101.47 32.76 -50.59
CA LEU A 37 -101.67 31.94 -49.39
C LEU A 37 -100.94 30.60 -49.44
N LYS A 38 -100.79 30.00 -50.62
CA LYS A 38 -99.97 28.79 -50.80
C LYS A 38 -98.49 29.14 -50.59
N GLU A 39 -98.06 30.29 -51.09
CA GLU A 39 -96.70 30.79 -50.89
C GLU A 39 -96.39 31.07 -49.41
N LEU A 40 -97.36 31.61 -48.66
CA LEU A 40 -97.25 31.77 -47.20
C LEU A 40 -97.10 30.43 -46.47
N LEU A 41 -97.98 29.45 -46.77
CA LEU A 41 -97.94 28.10 -46.20
C LEU A 41 -96.59 27.40 -46.48
N SER A 42 -96.15 27.45 -47.74
CA SER A 42 -94.87 26.91 -48.17
C SER A 42 -93.68 27.63 -47.53
N SER A 43 -93.74 28.95 -47.34
CA SER A 43 -92.68 29.72 -46.68
C SER A 43 -92.55 29.39 -45.19
N VAL A 44 -93.67 29.16 -44.50
CA VAL A 44 -93.68 28.71 -43.09
C VAL A 44 -93.08 27.30 -42.97
N ASN A 45 -93.50 26.36 -43.81
CA ASN A 45 -92.93 25.01 -43.82
C ASN A 45 -91.43 25.04 -44.18
N TYR A 46 -91.03 25.83 -45.18
CA TYR A 46 -89.62 25.99 -45.57
C TYR A 46 -88.76 26.58 -44.45
N SER A 47 -89.26 27.57 -43.70
CA SER A 47 -88.59 28.12 -42.53
C SER A 47 -88.33 27.06 -41.46
N VAL A 48 -89.31 26.18 -41.23
CA VAL A 48 -89.19 25.08 -40.26
C VAL A 48 -88.27 23.98 -40.76
N ASP A 49 -88.34 23.60 -42.04
CA ASP A 49 -87.41 22.62 -42.62
C ASP A 49 -85.95 23.08 -42.53
N LYS A 50 -85.70 24.39 -42.71
CA LYS A 50 -84.37 24.99 -42.51
C LYS A 50 -83.94 24.99 -41.05
N THR A 51 -84.85 25.31 -40.15
CA THR A 51 -84.60 25.30 -38.69
C THR A 51 -84.30 23.89 -38.20
N ASP A 52 -85.10 22.91 -38.62
CA ASP A 52 -84.95 21.50 -38.30
C ASP A 52 -83.63 20.92 -38.84
N SER A 53 -83.34 21.13 -40.13
CA SER A 53 -82.07 20.68 -40.73
C SER A 53 -80.86 21.27 -40.01
N PHE A 54 -80.91 22.56 -39.65
CA PHE A 54 -79.85 23.22 -38.89
C PHE A 54 -79.69 22.62 -37.51
N ILE A 55 -80.79 22.45 -36.75
CA ILE A 55 -80.75 21.87 -35.40
C ILE A 55 -80.21 20.44 -35.43
N ARG A 56 -80.68 19.59 -36.35
CA ARG A 56 -80.20 18.21 -36.49
C ARG A 56 -78.69 18.15 -36.76
N GLU A 57 -78.17 18.97 -37.67
CA GLU A 57 -76.73 18.99 -37.96
C GLU A 57 -75.89 19.56 -36.82
N MET A 58 -76.41 20.56 -36.11
CA MET A 58 -75.78 21.11 -34.91
C MET A 58 -75.69 20.05 -33.83
N VAL A 59 -76.81 19.39 -33.48
CA VAL A 59 -76.87 18.31 -32.48
C VAL A 59 -75.95 17.15 -32.85
N ALA A 60 -75.96 16.71 -34.11
CA ALA A 60 -75.12 15.61 -34.53
C ALA A 60 -73.62 15.95 -34.46
N SER A 61 -73.24 17.18 -34.79
CA SER A 61 -71.84 17.64 -34.75
C SER A 61 -71.36 17.90 -33.31
N THR A 62 -72.21 18.45 -32.44
CA THR A 62 -71.89 18.65 -31.02
C THR A 62 -71.87 17.33 -30.25
N TYR A 63 -72.74 16.37 -30.59
CA TYR A 63 -72.68 15.00 -30.06
C TYR A 63 -71.40 14.29 -30.50
N ALA A 64 -71.02 14.39 -31.78
CA ALA A 64 -69.75 13.85 -32.23
C ALA A 64 -68.55 14.48 -31.49
N LEU A 65 -68.61 15.79 -31.22
CA LEU A 65 -67.63 16.49 -30.38
C LEU A 65 -67.57 15.92 -28.95
N SER A 66 -68.70 15.61 -28.31
CA SER A 66 -68.74 15.09 -26.94
C SER A 66 -68.20 13.66 -26.81
N VAL A 67 -68.27 12.85 -27.89
CA VAL A 67 -67.68 11.51 -27.95
C VAL A 67 -66.29 11.48 -28.61
N ASN A 68 -65.54 12.59 -28.55
CA ASN A 68 -64.17 12.74 -29.06
C ASN A 68 -63.99 12.51 -30.58
N ARG A 69 -65.05 12.75 -31.38
CA ARG A 69 -65.02 12.63 -32.85
C ARG A 69 -65.00 14.01 -33.51
N TYR A 70 -63.84 14.65 -33.53
CA TYR A 70 -63.65 16.03 -34.00
C TYR A 70 -63.76 16.25 -35.53
N TYR A 71 -63.83 15.17 -36.30
CA TYR A 71 -63.89 15.23 -37.77
C TYR A 71 -65.28 15.59 -38.32
N ARG A 72 -66.36 15.42 -37.52
CA ARG A 72 -67.71 15.77 -37.96
C ARG A 72 -67.92 17.28 -37.87
N ARG A 73 -68.37 17.88 -38.98
CA ARG A 73 -68.64 19.31 -39.12
C ARG A 73 -70.11 19.54 -39.46
N VAL A 74 -70.65 20.67 -39.00
CA VAL A 74 -71.98 21.13 -39.38
C VAL A 74 -71.97 21.42 -40.88
N VAL A 75 -72.85 20.77 -41.64
CA VAL A 75 -72.95 20.95 -43.09
C VAL A 75 -73.46 22.38 -43.37
N THR A 76 -72.64 23.19 -44.05
CA THR A 76 -72.97 24.60 -44.34
C THR A 76 -73.72 24.79 -45.66
N ARG A 77 -73.74 23.76 -46.51
CA ARG A 77 -74.34 23.81 -47.85
C ARG A 77 -75.84 24.08 -47.76
N GLY A 78 -76.29 25.22 -48.28
CA GLY A 78 -77.70 25.61 -48.31
C GLY A 78 -78.19 26.37 -47.06
N LEU A 79 -77.31 26.70 -46.12
CA LEU A 79 -77.58 27.64 -45.03
C LEU A 79 -77.29 29.09 -45.47
N GLN A 80 -78.09 30.03 -44.99
CA GLN A 80 -77.96 31.46 -45.29
C GLN A 80 -78.24 32.31 -44.04
N GLY A 81 -77.81 33.57 -44.04
CA GLY A 81 -78.01 34.49 -42.92
C GLY A 81 -77.43 33.95 -41.60
N SER A 82 -78.18 34.11 -40.50
CA SER A 82 -77.73 33.72 -39.15
C SER A 82 -77.40 32.23 -39.02
N PHE A 83 -78.10 31.34 -39.72
CA PHE A 83 -77.83 29.89 -39.66
C PHE A 83 -76.42 29.56 -40.18
N LEU A 84 -75.97 30.22 -41.26
CA LEU A 84 -74.62 30.04 -41.78
C LEU A 84 -73.57 30.57 -40.80
N VAL A 85 -73.83 31.71 -40.16
CA VAL A 85 -72.94 32.30 -39.15
C VAL A 85 -72.77 31.35 -37.96
N TYR A 86 -73.86 30.83 -37.41
CA TYR A 86 -73.81 29.90 -36.27
C TYR A 86 -73.15 28.56 -36.63
N ALA A 87 -73.45 28.00 -37.80
CA ALA A 87 -72.79 26.78 -38.27
C ALA A 87 -71.27 26.98 -38.42
N ASN A 88 -70.83 28.12 -38.97
CA ASN A 88 -69.42 28.46 -39.06
C ASN A 88 -68.77 28.68 -37.69
N GLN A 89 -69.49 29.26 -36.72
CA GLN A 89 -68.99 29.43 -35.35
C GLN A 89 -68.78 28.09 -34.66
N VAL A 90 -69.71 27.14 -34.79
CA VAL A 90 -69.54 25.77 -34.26
C VAL A 90 -68.43 25.03 -34.97
N ASN A 91 -68.35 25.11 -36.30
CA ASN A 91 -67.22 24.52 -37.03
C ASN A 91 -65.88 25.13 -36.61
N SER A 92 -65.80 26.44 -36.38
CA SER A 92 -64.60 27.09 -35.86
C SER A 92 -64.26 26.60 -34.45
N ALA A 93 -65.25 26.45 -33.57
CA ALA A 93 -65.05 25.88 -32.24
C ALA A 93 -64.54 24.42 -32.30
N ILE A 94 -65.14 23.57 -33.14
CA ILE A 94 -64.67 22.19 -33.37
C ILE A 94 -63.22 22.17 -33.87
N SER A 95 -62.85 23.04 -34.82
CA SER A 95 -61.45 23.17 -35.28
C SER A 95 -60.50 23.57 -34.16
N LYS A 96 -60.88 24.55 -33.34
CA LYS A 96 -60.03 25.01 -32.22
C LYS A 96 -59.84 23.90 -31.19
N VAL A 97 -60.89 23.14 -30.86
CA VAL A 97 -60.79 21.98 -29.96
C VAL A 97 -59.90 20.89 -30.58
N GLN A 98 -60.11 20.55 -31.86
CA GLN A 98 -59.30 19.57 -32.56
C GLN A 98 -57.80 19.93 -32.56
N ASN A 99 -57.47 21.17 -32.91
CA ASN A 99 -56.08 21.64 -32.92
C ASN A 99 -55.47 21.59 -31.52
N ARG A 100 -56.21 22.02 -30.50
CA ARG A 100 -55.73 22.02 -29.11
C ARG A 100 -55.50 20.62 -28.58
N ILE A 101 -56.32 19.64 -28.97
CA ILE A 101 -56.12 18.23 -28.60
C ILE A 101 -54.92 17.63 -29.33
N SER A 102 -54.74 17.95 -30.61
CA SER A 102 -53.55 17.51 -31.36
C SER A 102 -52.26 18.10 -30.78
N GLU A 103 -52.26 19.38 -30.43
CA GLU A 103 -51.13 20.06 -29.81
C GLU A 103 -50.84 19.47 -28.42
N PHE A 104 -51.89 19.26 -27.62
CA PHE A 104 -51.78 18.62 -26.31
C PHE A 104 -51.19 17.21 -26.42
N SER A 105 -51.69 16.37 -27.33
CA SER A 105 -51.14 15.03 -27.58
C SER A 105 -49.65 15.08 -27.94
N GLY A 106 -49.27 16.00 -28.83
CA GLY A 106 -47.86 16.17 -29.20
C GLY A 106 -46.97 16.63 -28.03
N GLN A 107 -47.49 17.50 -27.15
CA GLN A 107 -46.81 17.89 -25.92
C GLN A 107 -46.70 16.73 -24.93
N THR A 108 -47.74 15.91 -24.78
CA THR A 108 -47.73 14.70 -23.94
C THR A 108 -46.71 13.68 -24.44
N ASP A 109 -46.64 13.43 -25.74
CA ASP A 109 -45.66 12.50 -26.33
C ASP A 109 -44.22 13.01 -26.15
N ALA A 110 -44.00 14.32 -26.30
CA ALA A 110 -42.69 14.93 -26.04
C ALA A 110 -42.29 14.83 -24.56
N PHE A 111 -43.26 15.06 -23.65
CA PHE A 111 -43.05 14.91 -22.21
C PHE A 111 -42.74 13.45 -21.82
N GLU A 112 -43.46 12.47 -22.40
CA GLU A 112 -43.20 11.03 -22.26
C GLU A 112 -41.75 10.73 -22.64
N ALA A 113 -41.33 11.13 -23.84
CA ALA A 113 -40.01 10.85 -24.38
C ALA A 113 -38.89 11.44 -23.52
N VAL A 114 -39.05 12.69 -23.05
CA VAL A 114 -38.07 13.34 -22.17
C VAL A 114 -37.98 12.62 -20.83
N THR A 115 -39.12 12.27 -20.23
CA THR A 115 -39.16 11.63 -18.91
C THR A 115 -38.62 10.21 -18.95
N MET A 116 -38.94 9.44 -19.99
CA MET A 116 -38.38 8.10 -20.23
C MET A 116 -36.85 8.15 -20.45
N ARG A 117 -36.34 9.19 -21.11
CA ARG A 117 -34.90 9.37 -21.27
C ARG A 117 -34.21 9.72 -19.95
N VAL A 118 -34.81 10.59 -19.13
CA VAL A 118 -34.25 10.98 -17.82
C VAL A 118 -34.25 9.80 -16.85
N THR A 119 -35.36 9.07 -16.73
CA THR A 119 -35.45 7.86 -15.89
C THR A 119 -34.46 6.78 -16.31
N LYS A 120 -34.29 6.54 -17.62
CA LYS A 120 -33.26 5.62 -18.13
C LYS A 120 -31.84 6.06 -17.77
N ASN A 121 -31.50 7.34 -17.94
CA ASN A 121 -30.18 7.85 -17.59
C ASN A 121 -29.91 7.75 -16.09
N LEU A 122 -30.91 8.05 -15.26
CA LEU A 122 -30.83 7.90 -13.81
C LEU A 122 -30.65 6.41 -13.45
N SER A 123 -31.38 5.49 -14.07
CA SER A 123 -31.23 4.05 -13.79
C SER A 123 -29.83 3.55 -14.10
N ASN A 124 -29.26 3.98 -15.24
CA ASN A 124 -27.88 3.67 -15.59
C ASN A 124 -26.88 4.26 -14.57
N ALA A 125 -27.11 5.49 -14.10
CA ALA A 125 -26.26 6.10 -13.08
C ALA A 125 -26.35 5.36 -11.73
N GLY A 126 -27.54 4.92 -11.33
CA GLY A 126 -27.76 4.09 -10.15
C GLY A 126 -27.03 2.75 -10.22
N GLN A 127 -27.09 2.08 -11.37
CA GLN A 127 -26.35 0.83 -11.60
C GLN A 127 -24.83 1.04 -11.54
N SER A 128 -24.32 2.10 -12.17
CA SER A 128 -22.89 2.45 -12.09
C SER A 128 -22.45 2.74 -10.65
N MET A 129 -23.31 3.41 -9.87
CA MET A 129 -23.03 3.70 -8.46
C MET A 129 -22.99 2.43 -7.60
N SER A 130 -23.90 1.48 -7.84
CA SER A 130 -23.86 0.15 -7.19
C SER A 130 -22.60 -0.64 -7.55
N ASN A 131 -22.20 -0.63 -8.83
CA ASN A 131 -20.96 -1.30 -9.26
C ASN A 131 -19.72 -0.67 -8.60
N ASN A 132 -19.66 0.66 -8.53
CA ASN A 132 -18.55 1.37 -7.88
C ASN A 132 -18.49 1.08 -6.38
N ALA A 133 -19.64 1.02 -5.69
CA ALA A 133 -19.71 0.63 -4.29
C ALA A 133 -19.13 -0.77 -4.05
N HIS A 134 -19.52 -1.77 -4.86
CA HIS A 134 -18.94 -3.11 -4.76
C HIS A 134 -17.43 -3.14 -5.02
N GLN A 135 -16.93 -2.34 -5.96
CA GLN A 135 -15.48 -2.24 -6.18
C GLN A 135 -14.76 -1.60 -4.99
N MET A 136 -15.37 -0.60 -4.34
CA MET A 136 -14.84 0.01 -3.12
C MET A 136 -14.77 -1.00 -1.98
N GLU A 137 -15.84 -1.77 -1.76
CA GLU A 137 -15.91 -2.85 -0.76
C GLU A 137 -14.78 -3.88 -0.97
N GLN A 138 -14.64 -4.40 -2.21
CA GLN A 138 -13.57 -5.34 -2.55
C GLN A 138 -12.17 -4.75 -2.34
N THR A 139 -11.99 -3.47 -2.64
CA THR A 139 -10.70 -2.79 -2.46
C THR A 139 -10.40 -2.58 -0.97
N ALA A 140 -11.40 -2.27 -0.16
CA ALA A 140 -11.28 -2.14 1.29
C ALA A 140 -10.89 -3.48 1.93
N ASP A 141 -11.57 -4.57 1.59
CA ASP A 141 -11.26 -5.93 2.07
C ASP A 141 -9.82 -6.35 1.71
N LEU A 142 -9.42 -6.17 0.45
CA LEU A 142 -8.03 -6.43 0.02
C LEU A 142 -7.01 -5.56 0.78
N THR A 143 -7.36 -4.31 1.10
CA THR A 143 -6.50 -3.41 1.86
C THR A 143 -6.36 -3.89 3.31
N LEU A 144 -7.45 -4.35 3.94
CA LEU A 144 -7.43 -4.92 5.29
C LEU A 144 -6.59 -6.19 5.36
N GLN A 145 -6.72 -7.10 4.38
CA GLN A 145 -5.92 -8.32 4.31
C GLN A 145 -4.42 -7.99 4.19
N ARG A 146 -4.06 -7.02 3.34
CA ARG A 146 -2.68 -6.57 3.19
C ARG A 146 -2.17 -5.88 4.44
N ALA A 147 -2.98 -5.03 5.07
CA ALA A 147 -2.62 -4.37 6.32
C ALA A 147 -2.31 -5.41 7.41
N SER A 148 -3.15 -6.44 7.56
CA SER A 148 -2.91 -7.54 8.49
C SER A 148 -1.60 -8.27 8.20
N ALA A 149 -1.30 -8.58 6.94
CA ALA A 149 -0.03 -9.21 6.56
C ALA A 149 1.19 -8.34 6.91
N VAL A 150 1.10 -7.02 6.70
CA VAL A 150 2.19 -6.09 7.07
C VAL A 150 2.33 -5.97 8.58
N THR A 151 1.24 -6.02 9.36
CA THR A 151 1.29 -6.07 10.82
C THR A 151 2.09 -7.27 11.30
N VAL A 152 1.77 -8.47 10.81
CA VAL A 152 2.49 -9.71 11.16
C VAL A 152 3.97 -9.60 10.80
N ALA A 153 4.30 -9.11 9.60
CA ALA A 153 5.69 -8.92 9.18
C ALA A 153 6.43 -7.89 10.03
N SER A 154 5.74 -6.85 10.51
CA SER A 154 6.33 -5.83 11.39
C SER A 154 6.58 -6.36 12.80
N GLU A 155 5.69 -7.22 13.32
CA GLU A 155 5.89 -7.92 14.59
C GLU A 155 7.09 -8.89 14.52
N GLU A 156 7.18 -9.67 13.45
CA GLU A 156 8.32 -10.57 13.20
C GLU A 156 9.63 -9.77 13.08
N THR A 157 9.62 -8.67 12.32
CA THR A 157 10.78 -7.78 12.20
C THR A 157 11.18 -7.19 13.55
N SER A 158 10.22 -6.80 14.39
CA SER A 158 10.51 -6.28 15.73
C SER A 158 11.19 -7.32 16.62
N ALA A 159 10.73 -8.57 16.58
CA ALA A 159 11.34 -9.68 17.31
C ALA A 159 12.77 -9.99 16.81
N ASN A 160 12.98 -9.93 15.50
CA ASN A 160 14.31 -10.09 14.91
C ASN A 160 15.26 -8.97 15.34
N VAL A 161 14.80 -7.71 15.31
CA VAL A 161 15.58 -6.55 15.77
C VAL A 161 15.97 -6.67 17.24
N GLN A 162 15.07 -7.14 18.11
CA GLN A 162 15.39 -7.43 19.53
C GLN A 162 16.46 -8.52 19.67
N THR A 163 16.37 -9.58 18.87
CA THR A 163 17.36 -10.67 18.87
C THR A 163 18.74 -10.16 18.43
N VAL A 164 18.81 -9.35 17.39
CA VAL A 164 20.07 -8.74 16.93
C VAL A 164 20.61 -7.76 17.98
N SER A 165 19.74 -7.00 18.66
CA SER A 165 20.15 -6.11 19.77
C SER A 165 20.87 -6.88 20.88
N ALA A 166 20.33 -8.03 21.29
CA ALA A 166 20.98 -8.88 22.29
C ALA A 166 22.35 -9.40 21.82
N ALA A 167 22.46 -9.82 20.56
CA ALA A 167 23.73 -10.26 19.98
C ALA A 167 24.77 -9.13 19.92
N VAL A 168 24.33 -7.89 19.66
CA VAL A 168 25.19 -6.70 19.64
C VAL A 168 25.69 -6.33 21.04
N GLU A 169 24.84 -6.45 22.07
CA GLU A 169 25.27 -6.28 23.45
C GLU A 169 26.35 -7.32 23.84
N GLU A 170 26.15 -8.58 23.45
CA GLU A 170 27.12 -9.66 23.68
C GLU A 170 28.44 -9.41 22.94
N LEU A 171 28.39 -8.98 21.67
CA LEU A 171 29.59 -8.62 20.89
C LEU A 171 30.34 -7.43 21.50
N SER A 172 29.62 -6.43 22.03
CA SER A 172 30.23 -5.28 22.70
C SER A 172 30.95 -5.71 23.98
N ALA A 173 30.31 -6.58 24.79
CA ALA A 173 30.93 -7.15 25.98
C ALA A 173 32.17 -7.98 25.64
N SER A 174 32.08 -8.85 24.63
CA SER A 174 33.21 -9.67 24.16
C SER A 174 34.38 -8.81 23.65
N SER A 175 34.10 -7.73 22.93
CA SER A 175 35.15 -6.83 22.41
C SER A 175 35.89 -6.12 23.56
N HIS A 176 35.15 -5.72 24.61
CA HIS A 176 35.75 -5.11 25.80
C HIS A 176 36.61 -6.11 26.59
N GLU A 177 36.15 -7.35 26.72
CA GLU A 177 36.90 -8.42 27.39
C GLU A 177 38.18 -8.79 26.63
N ILE A 178 38.14 -8.85 25.30
CA ILE A 178 39.35 -9.03 24.47
C ILE A 178 40.34 -7.90 24.75
N GLY A 179 39.89 -6.65 24.80
CA GLY A 179 40.73 -5.50 25.15
C GLY A 179 41.38 -5.62 26.53
N ASN A 180 40.65 -6.16 27.53
CA ASN A 180 41.21 -6.46 28.86
C ASN A 180 42.28 -7.55 28.79
N GLN A 181 42.02 -8.66 28.11
CA GLN A 181 42.95 -9.78 27.98
C GLN A 181 44.23 -9.40 27.22
N VAL A 182 44.11 -8.54 26.21
CA VAL A 182 45.23 -7.96 25.46
C VAL A 182 46.12 -7.11 26.37
N ARG A 183 45.53 -6.24 27.20
CA ARG A 183 46.29 -5.46 28.19
C ARG A 183 47.03 -6.34 29.19
N MET A 184 46.38 -7.39 29.70
CA MET A 184 47.02 -8.35 30.58
C MET A 184 48.18 -9.09 29.89
N SER A 185 47.98 -9.50 28.64
CA SER A 185 49.02 -10.18 27.85
C SER A 185 50.24 -9.28 27.62
N ALA A 186 50.02 -7.98 27.36
CA ALA A 186 51.10 -7.00 27.25
C ALA A 186 51.92 -6.88 28.55
N GLN A 187 51.25 -6.88 29.72
CA GLN A 187 51.94 -6.85 31.02
C GLN A 187 52.80 -8.10 31.26
N VAL A 188 52.27 -9.29 30.95
CA VAL A 188 53.03 -10.55 31.06
C VAL A 188 54.22 -10.57 30.11
N THR A 189 54.02 -10.11 28.88
CA THR A 189 55.07 -10.03 27.85
C THR A 189 56.20 -9.09 28.30
N SER A 190 55.86 -7.92 28.85
CA SER A 190 56.83 -6.97 29.40
C SER A 190 57.62 -7.55 30.59
N ALA A 191 56.96 -8.28 31.49
CA ALA A 191 57.65 -8.97 32.58
C ALA A 191 58.62 -10.05 32.06
N ALA A 192 58.23 -10.79 31.02
CA ALA A 192 59.08 -11.80 30.41
C ALA A 192 60.34 -11.20 29.74
N VAL A 193 60.24 -10.02 29.11
CA VAL A 193 61.42 -9.30 28.59
C VAL A 193 62.43 -9.05 29.70
N HIS A 194 61.99 -8.50 30.84
CA HIS A 194 62.87 -8.23 31.97
C HIS A 194 63.52 -9.49 32.55
N GLU A 195 62.81 -10.61 32.56
CA GLU A 195 63.35 -11.87 33.06
C GLU A 195 64.42 -12.46 32.10
N VAL A 196 64.23 -12.30 30.79
CA VAL A 196 65.24 -12.66 29.77
C VAL A 196 66.48 -11.79 29.89
N GLU A 197 66.33 -10.46 30.02
CA GLU A 197 67.45 -9.52 30.22
C GLU A 197 68.27 -9.86 31.49
N ALA A 198 67.58 -10.18 32.58
CA ALA A 198 68.22 -10.60 33.82
C ALA A 198 68.95 -11.96 33.66
N GLY A 199 68.39 -12.88 32.87
CA GLY A 199 69.00 -14.16 32.51
C GLY A 199 70.29 -13.99 31.70
N GLU A 200 70.25 -13.16 30.65
CA GLU A 200 71.43 -12.82 29.83
C GLU A 200 72.55 -12.23 30.67
N THR A 201 72.22 -11.31 31.58
CA THR A 201 73.22 -10.68 32.47
C THR A 201 73.94 -11.71 33.34
N LYS A 202 73.19 -12.68 33.90
CA LYS A 202 73.77 -13.76 34.73
C LYS A 202 74.65 -14.70 33.91
N ILE A 203 74.24 -15.06 32.70
CA ILE A 203 75.04 -15.93 31.81
C ILE A 203 76.29 -15.21 31.29
N SER A 204 76.20 -13.92 30.98
CA SER A 204 77.36 -13.11 30.63
C SER A 204 78.38 -13.06 31.77
N SER A 205 77.91 -12.89 33.01
CA SER A 205 78.77 -12.96 34.21
C SER A 205 79.43 -14.32 34.38
N LEU A 206 78.71 -15.42 34.09
CA LEU A 206 79.26 -16.78 34.13
C LEU A 206 80.30 -17.01 33.03
N SER A 207 80.07 -16.51 31.82
CA SER A 207 81.02 -16.57 30.70
C SER A 207 82.32 -15.86 31.05
N ALA A 208 82.25 -14.65 31.63
CA ALA A 208 83.44 -13.89 32.06
C ALA A 208 84.20 -14.62 33.18
N ALA A 209 83.49 -15.25 34.12
CA ALA A 209 84.11 -16.07 35.16
C ALA A 209 84.81 -17.31 34.58
N ALA A 210 84.20 -17.98 33.61
CA ALA A 210 84.79 -19.13 32.92
C ALA A 210 86.04 -18.73 32.11
N GLU A 211 86.03 -17.58 31.44
CA GLU A 211 87.19 -17.00 30.76
C GLU A 211 88.34 -16.74 31.75
N THR A 212 88.05 -16.10 32.88
CA THR A 212 89.03 -15.85 33.95
C THR A 212 89.64 -17.15 34.49
N ILE A 213 88.81 -18.18 34.69
CA ILE A 213 89.30 -19.50 35.11
C ILE A 213 90.18 -20.13 34.03
N GLY A 214 89.80 -20.00 32.75
CA GLY A 214 90.61 -20.46 31.62
C GLY A 214 92.00 -19.84 31.59
N GLU A 215 92.11 -18.53 31.83
CA GLU A 215 93.41 -17.83 31.94
C GLU A 215 94.26 -18.38 33.09
N VAL A 216 93.66 -18.62 34.26
CA VAL A 216 94.34 -19.21 35.42
C VAL A 216 94.81 -20.62 35.12
N VAL A 217 93.97 -21.45 34.49
CA VAL A 217 94.31 -22.84 34.12
C VAL A 217 95.47 -22.86 33.11
N ALA A 218 95.48 -21.95 32.13
CA ALA A 218 96.59 -21.79 31.18
C ALA A 218 97.91 -21.40 31.89
N LEU A 219 97.85 -20.49 32.86
CA LEU A 219 99.01 -20.14 33.69
C LEU A 219 99.53 -21.35 34.48
N ILE A 220 98.64 -22.10 35.14
CA ILE A 220 99.03 -23.31 35.90
C ILE A 220 99.64 -24.35 34.96
N SER A 221 99.10 -24.50 33.73
CA SER A 221 99.66 -25.40 32.71
C SER A 221 101.11 -25.04 32.40
N SER A 222 101.39 -23.75 32.19
CA SER A 222 102.75 -23.27 31.94
C SER A 222 103.69 -23.54 33.11
N ILE A 223 103.22 -23.39 34.36
CA ILE A 223 103.99 -23.67 35.58
C ILE A 223 104.29 -25.17 35.68
N ALA A 224 103.30 -26.03 35.40
CA ALA A 224 103.47 -27.49 35.43
C ALA A 224 104.49 -27.96 34.39
N GLU A 225 104.45 -27.41 33.17
CA GLU A 225 105.42 -27.69 32.11
C GLU A 225 106.83 -27.22 32.49
N GLN A 226 106.95 -26.01 33.06
CA GLN A 226 108.22 -25.49 33.54
C GLN A 226 108.78 -26.32 34.70
N THR A 227 107.90 -26.80 35.60
CA THR A 227 108.25 -27.70 36.71
C THR A 227 108.71 -29.06 36.19
N HIS A 228 108.05 -29.59 35.15
CA HIS A 228 108.46 -30.82 34.49
C HIS A 228 109.86 -30.68 33.87
N LEU A 229 110.15 -29.58 33.20
CA LEU A 229 111.48 -29.28 32.64
C LEU A 229 112.55 -29.12 33.73
N LEU A 230 112.24 -28.45 34.84
CA LEU A 230 113.13 -28.33 36.00
C LEU A 230 113.44 -29.69 36.62
N ALA A 231 112.42 -30.53 36.81
CA ALA A 231 112.57 -31.89 37.34
C ALA A 231 113.37 -32.80 36.39
N LEU A 232 113.19 -32.64 35.07
CA LEU A 232 113.98 -33.33 34.07
C LEU A 232 115.46 -32.93 34.15
N ASN A 233 115.75 -31.63 34.20
CA ASN A 233 117.12 -31.12 34.36
C ASN A 233 117.76 -31.62 35.66
N ALA A 234 116.99 -31.63 36.76
CA ALA A 234 117.46 -32.18 38.05
C ALA A 234 117.74 -33.69 37.97
N THR A 235 116.94 -34.45 37.22
CA THR A 235 117.15 -35.88 36.99
C THR A 235 118.44 -36.13 36.19
N ILE A 236 118.70 -35.30 35.17
CA ILE A 236 119.93 -35.36 34.35
C ILE A 236 121.16 -35.08 35.24
N GLU A 237 121.12 -34.03 36.05
CA GLU A 237 122.26 -33.66 36.90
C GLU A 237 122.48 -34.65 38.05
N ALA A 238 121.39 -35.24 38.57
CA ALA A 238 121.48 -36.35 39.54
C ALA A 238 122.13 -37.61 38.93
N ALA A 239 121.84 -37.93 37.66
CA ALA A 239 122.52 -39.00 36.94
C ALA A 239 124.00 -38.69 36.70
N ARG A 240 124.33 -37.42 36.46
CA ARG A 240 125.71 -36.93 36.27
C ARG A 240 126.55 -37.00 37.55
N ALA A 241 125.95 -36.84 38.72
CA ALA A 241 126.59 -36.97 40.03
C ALA A 241 126.86 -38.43 40.47
N GLY A 242 126.44 -39.43 39.69
CA GLY A 242 126.71 -40.85 39.96
C GLY A 242 126.07 -41.34 41.26
N ASP A 243 126.81 -42.12 42.06
CA ASP A 243 126.29 -42.72 43.31
C ASP A 243 125.86 -41.69 44.37
N SER A 244 126.46 -40.49 44.37
CA SER A 244 126.10 -39.40 45.28
C SER A 244 124.78 -38.72 44.94
N GLY A 245 124.27 -38.89 43.71
CA GLY A 245 123.03 -38.27 43.22
C GLY A 245 121.76 -39.10 43.39
N LYS A 246 121.86 -40.36 43.85
CA LYS A 246 120.73 -41.32 43.89
C LYS A 246 119.49 -40.82 44.65
N GLY A 247 119.67 -40.18 45.81
CA GLY A 247 118.55 -39.63 46.57
C GLY A 247 117.88 -38.44 45.86
N PHE A 248 118.67 -37.61 45.18
CA PHE A 248 118.19 -36.48 44.40
C PHE A 248 117.45 -36.93 43.14
N ALA A 249 117.91 -38.01 42.50
CA ALA A 249 117.26 -38.63 41.35
C ALA A 249 115.85 -39.14 41.67
N VAL A 250 115.63 -39.70 42.87
CA VAL A 250 114.30 -40.16 43.31
C VAL A 250 113.34 -38.97 43.47
N VAL A 251 113.79 -37.90 44.15
CA VAL A 251 112.96 -36.69 44.34
C VAL A 251 112.66 -36.02 43.00
N ALA A 252 113.65 -35.91 42.11
CA ALA A 252 113.45 -35.34 40.78
C ALA A 252 112.47 -36.18 39.93
N GLY A 253 112.53 -37.51 40.03
CA GLY A 253 111.58 -38.42 39.39
C GLY A 253 110.15 -38.25 39.92
N GLU A 254 110.00 -38.11 41.24
CA GLU A 254 108.70 -37.89 41.88
C GLU A 254 108.10 -36.55 41.47
N VAL A 255 108.88 -35.47 41.50
CA VAL A 255 108.45 -34.13 41.02
C VAL A 255 108.05 -34.17 39.54
N LYS A 256 108.80 -34.90 38.71
CA LYS A 256 108.47 -35.07 37.29
C LYS A 256 107.11 -35.76 37.10
N LEU A 257 106.81 -36.77 37.92
CA LEU A 257 105.58 -37.55 37.87
C LEU A 257 104.37 -36.74 38.38
N LEU A 258 104.54 -35.99 39.47
CA LEU A 258 103.57 -35.02 39.97
C LEU A 258 103.26 -33.91 38.93
N ALA A 259 104.29 -33.38 38.26
CA ALA A 259 104.10 -32.37 37.22
C ALA A 259 103.31 -32.92 36.01
N ALA A 260 103.58 -34.17 35.61
CA ALA A 260 102.81 -34.84 34.56
C ALA A 260 101.34 -35.07 34.97
N GLN A 261 101.09 -35.59 36.18
CA GLN A 261 99.73 -35.74 36.71
C GLN A 261 98.99 -34.40 36.81
N THR A 262 99.70 -33.33 37.19
CA THR A 262 99.15 -31.98 37.24
C THR A 262 98.74 -31.50 35.85
N SER A 263 99.58 -31.73 34.84
CA SER A 263 99.29 -31.37 33.44
C SER A 263 98.08 -32.14 32.89
N ASP A 264 97.97 -33.44 33.19
CA ASP A 264 96.80 -34.25 32.81
C ASP A 264 95.51 -33.74 33.46
N ALA A 265 95.56 -33.40 34.76
CA ALA A 265 94.41 -32.85 35.47
C ALA A 265 93.99 -31.47 34.91
N ILE A 266 94.96 -30.62 34.55
CA ILE A 266 94.71 -29.32 33.90
C ILE A 266 94.01 -29.53 32.55
N GLY A 267 94.44 -30.50 31.74
CA GLY A 267 93.78 -30.82 30.48
C GLY A 267 92.31 -31.19 30.64
N GLN A 268 91.95 -31.94 31.69
CA GLN A 268 90.56 -32.23 32.03
C GLN A 268 89.78 -30.99 32.46
N ILE A 269 90.39 -30.10 33.25
CA ILE A 269 89.76 -28.85 33.68
C ILE A 269 89.56 -27.91 32.49
N SER A 270 90.54 -27.76 31.60
CA SER A 270 90.39 -26.99 30.35
C SER A 270 89.22 -27.48 29.52
N GLY A 271 89.08 -28.80 29.33
CA GLY A 271 87.93 -29.36 28.63
C GLY A 271 86.58 -29.06 29.29
N GLN A 272 86.52 -29.00 30.63
CA GLN A 272 85.32 -28.56 31.35
C GLN A 272 85.04 -27.06 31.17
N ILE A 273 86.06 -26.20 31.16
CA ILE A 273 85.91 -24.76 30.92
C ILE A 273 85.41 -24.50 29.51
N ASP A 274 85.98 -25.17 28.49
CA ASP A 274 85.52 -25.07 27.11
C ASP A 274 84.05 -25.50 26.97
N ALA A 275 83.67 -26.59 27.67
CA ALA A 275 82.28 -27.05 27.70
C ALA A 275 81.34 -26.02 28.37
N ILE A 276 81.77 -25.38 29.46
CA ILE A 276 81.01 -24.32 30.13
C ILE A 276 80.86 -23.11 29.21
N GLN A 277 81.94 -22.65 28.56
CA GLN A 277 81.92 -21.51 27.64
C GLN A 277 80.98 -21.78 26.44
N SER A 278 81.09 -22.98 25.85
CA SER A 278 80.20 -23.40 24.76
C SER A 278 78.73 -23.43 25.21
N ALA A 279 78.44 -23.99 26.37
CA ALA A 279 77.08 -24.03 26.92
C ALA A 279 76.54 -22.62 27.22
N THR A 280 77.37 -21.70 27.72
CA THR A 280 76.97 -20.31 27.92
C THR A 280 76.67 -19.59 26.61
N ALA A 281 77.46 -19.80 25.56
CA ALA A 281 77.23 -19.20 24.24
C ALA A 281 75.92 -19.70 23.59
N GLU A 282 75.65 -21.01 23.72
CA GLU A 282 74.38 -21.61 23.26
C GLU A 282 73.17 -21.06 24.05
N THR A 283 73.35 -20.84 25.36
CA THR A 283 72.31 -20.25 26.21
C THR A 283 72.01 -18.80 25.83
N VAL A 284 73.03 -17.97 25.55
CA VAL A 284 72.84 -16.60 25.05
C VAL A 284 72.06 -16.60 23.74
N THR A 285 72.43 -17.47 22.79
CA THR A 285 71.72 -17.60 21.51
C THR A 285 70.25 -17.97 21.72
N SER A 286 69.97 -18.86 22.68
CA SER A 286 68.61 -19.25 23.05
C SER A 286 67.81 -18.07 23.64
N PHE A 287 68.41 -17.26 24.50
CA PHE A 287 67.76 -16.06 25.04
C PHE A 287 67.44 -15.03 23.95
N GLN A 288 68.32 -14.82 22.98
CA GLN A 288 68.04 -13.94 21.84
C GLN A 288 66.83 -14.40 21.02
N GLN A 289 66.70 -15.70 20.78
CA GLN A 289 65.53 -16.27 20.09
C GLN A 289 64.23 -16.11 20.91
N VAL A 290 64.31 -16.28 22.23
CA VAL A 290 63.18 -16.04 23.14
C VAL A 290 62.78 -14.55 23.12
N ALA A 291 63.73 -13.63 23.23
CA ALA A 291 63.48 -12.19 23.16
C ALA A 291 62.80 -11.79 21.83
N GLN A 292 63.26 -12.34 20.71
CA GLN A 292 62.67 -12.10 19.40
C GLN A 292 61.24 -12.65 19.30
N SER A 293 60.97 -13.80 19.92
CA SER A 293 59.63 -14.38 20.00
C SER A 293 58.69 -13.52 20.85
N ILE A 294 59.17 -12.99 21.97
CA ILE A 294 58.42 -12.07 22.84
C ILE A 294 58.09 -10.77 22.11
N SER A 295 59.04 -10.18 21.39
CA SER A 295 58.80 -8.98 20.58
C SER A 295 57.72 -9.22 19.50
N LYS A 296 57.72 -10.40 18.88
CA LYS A 296 56.67 -10.78 17.93
C LYS A 296 55.29 -10.91 18.60
N ILE A 297 55.24 -11.44 19.83
CA ILE A 297 54.00 -11.51 20.61
C ILE A 297 53.48 -10.11 20.92
N GLU A 298 54.36 -9.17 21.28
CA GLU A 298 53.99 -7.78 21.54
C GLU A 298 53.33 -7.12 20.31
N SER A 299 53.95 -7.24 19.13
CA SER A 299 53.37 -6.69 17.88
C SER A 299 52.02 -7.31 17.52
N VAL A 300 51.84 -8.61 17.75
CA VAL A 300 50.54 -9.28 17.52
C VAL A 300 49.49 -8.80 18.51
N THR A 301 49.88 -8.62 19.78
CA THR A 301 49.00 -8.14 20.85
C THR A 301 48.51 -6.72 20.58
N GLU A 302 49.40 -5.84 20.09
CA GLU A 302 49.05 -4.49 19.65
C GLU A 302 48.04 -4.50 18.48
N ALA A 303 48.27 -5.34 17.47
CA ALA A 303 47.36 -5.49 16.34
C ALA A 303 45.97 -6.00 16.76
N ILE A 304 45.91 -6.93 17.73
CA ILE A 304 44.64 -7.40 18.31
C ILE A 304 43.94 -6.26 19.07
N SER A 305 44.68 -5.43 19.83
CA SER A 305 44.11 -4.27 20.53
C SER A 305 43.40 -3.31 19.57
N ILE A 306 44.08 -2.94 18.49
CA ILE A 306 43.53 -2.03 17.47
C ILE A 306 42.28 -2.65 16.84
N SER A 307 42.34 -3.95 16.51
CA SER A 307 41.21 -4.67 15.93
C SER A 307 40.01 -4.73 16.88
N ALA A 308 40.24 -4.96 18.18
CA ALA A 308 39.20 -4.99 19.20
C ALA A 308 38.54 -3.61 19.38
N GLU A 309 39.31 -2.52 19.36
CA GLU A 309 38.77 -1.15 19.40
C GLU A 309 37.93 -0.82 18.17
N GLN A 310 38.41 -1.19 16.97
CA GLN A 310 37.64 -1.04 15.73
C GLN A 310 36.34 -1.84 15.76
N GLN A 311 36.38 -3.08 16.25
CA GLN A 311 35.21 -3.93 16.39
C GLN A 311 34.20 -3.35 17.39
N ALA A 312 34.66 -2.79 18.51
CA ALA A 312 33.80 -2.11 19.48
C ALA A 312 33.11 -0.88 18.86
N ALA A 313 33.84 -0.07 18.09
CA ALA A 313 33.27 1.08 17.37
C ALA A 313 32.20 0.64 16.35
N ALA A 314 32.49 -0.37 15.53
CA ALA A 314 31.54 -0.91 14.56
C ALA A 314 30.29 -1.49 15.25
N THR A 315 30.47 -2.17 16.38
CA THR A 315 29.35 -2.74 17.17
C THR A 315 28.45 -1.64 17.73
N SER A 316 29.03 -0.52 18.17
CA SER A 316 28.28 0.67 18.61
C SER A 316 27.46 1.29 17.48
N GLU A 317 28.00 1.37 16.27
CA GLU A 317 27.28 1.84 15.08
C GLU A 317 26.14 0.91 14.70
N ILE A 318 26.35 -0.41 14.77
CA ILE A 318 25.28 -1.40 14.57
C ILE A 318 24.17 -1.23 15.62
N ALA A 319 24.52 -1.02 16.89
CA ALA A 319 23.54 -0.76 17.95
C ALA A 319 22.68 0.48 17.64
N HIS A 320 23.30 1.54 17.11
CA HIS A 320 22.59 2.74 16.67
C HIS A 320 21.61 2.42 15.53
N ASN A 321 22.06 1.74 14.49
CA ASN A 321 21.23 1.35 13.34
C ASN A 321 20.05 0.44 13.75
N ILE A 322 20.25 -0.45 14.73
CA ILE A 322 19.19 -1.30 15.31
C ILE A 322 18.11 -0.47 16.00
N SER A 323 18.50 0.57 16.75
CA SER A 323 17.56 1.48 17.41
C SER A 323 16.71 2.26 16.40
N GLU A 324 17.33 2.71 15.31
CA GLU A 324 16.61 3.34 14.19
C GLU A 324 15.66 2.35 13.50
N ALA A 325 16.11 1.14 13.21
CA ALA A 325 15.30 0.09 12.61
C ALA A 325 14.10 -0.29 13.50
N TYR A 326 14.29 -0.38 14.82
CA TYR A 326 13.21 -0.61 15.78
C TYR A 326 12.16 0.51 15.73
N SER A 327 12.62 1.76 15.74
CA SER A 327 11.75 2.94 15.66
C SER A 327 10.98 3.00 14.33
N GLY A 328 11.66 2.70 13.21
CA GLY A 328 11.05 2.61 11.89
C GLY A 328 9.99 1.51 11.81
N THR A 329 10.26 0.33 12.38
CA THR A 329 9.30 -0.79 12.41
C THR A 329 8.04 -0.43 13.22
N ARG A 330 8.18 0.27 14.35
CA ARG A 330 7.03 0.78 15.13
C ARG A 330 6.22 1.82 14.37
N LEU A 331 6.87 2.69 13.62
CA LEU A 331 6.19 3.68 12.78
C LEU A 331 5.39 3.00 11.67
N VAL A 332 5.96 1.98 11.02
CA VAL A 332 5.24 1.18 10.02
C VAL A 332 4.01 0.52 10.63
N ALA A 333 4.13 -0.12 11.80
CA ALA A 333 3.01 -0.73 12.49
C ALA A 333 1.88 0.29 12.81
N SER A 334 2.25 1.50 13.25
CA SER A 334 1.28 2.58 13.48
C SER A 334 0.56 3.01 12.19
N ASN A 335 1.32 3.25 11.11
CA ASN A 335 0.74 3.66 9.83
C ASN A 335 -0.20 2.59 9.27
N VAL A 336 0.10 1.31 9.49
CA VAL A 336 -0.75 0.18 9.07
C VAL A 336 -2.05 0.11 9.87
N SER A 337 -2.03 0.51 11.14
CA SER A 337 -3.25 0.69 11.94
C SER A 337 -4.15 1.78 11.36
N ASP A 338 -3.57 2.90 10.92
CA ASP A 338 -4.32 3.99 10.28
C ASP A 338 -4.88 3.54 8.92
N VAL A 339 -4.10 2.83 8.10
CA VAL A 339 -4.57 2.24 6.83
C VAL A 339 -5.74 1.29 7.06
N SER A 340 -5.70 0.47 8.11
CA SER A 340 -6.81 -0.42 8.47
C SER A 340 -8.07 0.37 8.84
N THR A 341 -7.90 1.48 9.56
CA THR A 341 -9.00 2.39 9.91
C THR A 341 -9.62 3.01 8.65
N PHE A 342 -8.81 3.54 7.73
CA PHE A 342 -9.30 4.12 6.47
C PHE A 342 -9.97 3.09 5.56
N ALA A 343 -9.51 1.84 5.57
CA ALA A 343 -10.17 0.76 4.84
C ALA A 343 -11.58 0.49 5.38
N ASN A 344 -11.76 0.41 6.71
CA ASN A 344 -13.08 0.29 7.33
C ASN A 344 -14.00 1.50 7.05
N GLU A 345 -13.44 2.72 7.03
CA GLU A 345 -14.19 3.91 6.62
C GLU A 345 -14.63 3.83 5.15
N THR A 346 -13.79 3.26 4.28
CA THR A 346 -14.10 3.05 2.86
C THR A 346 -15.20 2.00 2.68
N GLU A 347 -15.18 0.92 3.46
CA GLU A 347 -16.24 -0.10 3.51
C GLU A 347 -17.58 0.54 3.92
N THR A 348 -17.58 1.32 5.01
CA THR A 348 -18.78 2.05 5.46
C THR A 348 -19.28 3.04 4.39
N ALA A 349 -18.38 3.73 3.70
CA ALA A 349 -18.74 4.63 2.61
C ALA A 349 -19.36 3.86 1.43
N ALA A 350 -18.82 2.69 1.08
CA ALA A 350 -19.35 1.82 0.04
C ALA A 350 -20.79 1.35 0.36
N GLU A 351 -21.05 0.94 1.61
CA GLU A 351 -22.40 0.56 2.07
C GLU A 351 -23.40 1.72 1.91
N ASN A 352 -23.01 2.93 2.30
CA ASN A 352 -23.85 4.13 2.16
C ASN A 352 -24.16 4.46 0.69
N VAL A 353 -23.16 4.33 -0.19
CA VAL A 353 -23.32 4.53 -1.65
C VAL A 353 -24.24 3.47 -2.23
N MET A 354 -24.10 2.21 -1.81
CA MET A 354 -24.97 1.11 -2.23
C MET A 354 -26.43 1.34 -1.80
N GLY A 355 -26.66 1.74 -0.54
CA GLY A 355 -27.99 2.09 -0.04
C GLY A 355 -28.62 3.27 -0.79
N SER A 356 -27.81 4.29 -1.12
CA SER A 356 -28.25 5.43 -1.94
C SER A 356 -28.60 5.01 -3.37
N ALA A 357 -27.83 4.09 -3.97
CA ALA A 357 -28.09 3.57 -5.31
C ALA A 357 -29.38 2.74 -5.35
N HIS A 358 -29.63 1.94 -4.32
CA HIS A 358 -30.86 1.18 -4.16
C HIS A 358 -32.07 2.11 -4.07
N SER A 359 -32.03 3.09 -3.15
CA SER A 359 -33.10 4.07 -2.96
C SER A 359 -33.40 4.86 -4.23
N MET A 360 -32.35 5.24 -4.96
CA MET A 360 -32.48 5.93 -6.25
C MET A 360 -33.19 5.07 -7.30
N ASN A 361 -32.84 3.78 -7.40
CA ASN A 361 -33.52 2.85 -8.31
C ASN A 361 -35.01 2.66 -7.97
N GLU A 362 -35.36 2.58 -6.68
CA GLU A 362 -36.76 2.51 -6.24
C GLU A 362 -37.55 3.78 -6.60
N GLN A 363 -36.95 4.97 -6.40
CA GLN A 363 -37.56 6.25 -6.77
C GLN A 363 -37.74 6.38 -8.28
N ILE A 364 -36.79 5.89 -9.09
CA ILE A 364 -36.89 5.90 -10.56
C ILE A 364 -38.02 4.97 -11.03
N ALA A 365 -38.14 3.77 -10.43
CA ALA A 365 -39.22 2.84 -10.75
C ALA A 365 -40.60 3.45 -10.41
N SER A 366 -40.71 4.10 -9.25
CA SER A 366 -41.92 4.80 -8.81
C SER A 366 -42.27 5.96 -9.76
N LEU A 367 -41.30 6.78 -10.14
CA LEU A 367 -41.48 7.87 -11.10
C LEU A 367 -41.93 7.35 -12.48
N SER A 368 -41.29 6.28 -12.97
CA SER A 368 -41.67 5.68 -14.26
C SER A 368 -43.10 5.15 -14.23
N SER A 369 -43.54 4.54 -13.12
CA SER A 369 -44.91 4.07 -12.96
C SER A 369 -45.91 5.22 -12.93
N ALA A 370 -45.66 6.24 -12.11
CA ALA A 370 -46.54 7.40 -11.96
C ALA A 370 -46.68 8.20 -13.28
N VAL A 371 -45.60 8.33 -14.04
CA VAL A 371 -45.62 9.00 -15.35
C VAL A 371 -46.42 8.19 -16.37
N ASN A 372 -46.23 6.87 -16.42
CA ASN A 372 -46.99 6.00 -17.32
C ASN A 372 -48.49 6.03 -17.00
N GLU A 373 -48.86 6.00 -15.71
CA GLU A 373 -50.24 6.13 -15.25
C GLU A 373 -50.82 7.48 -15.65
N TYR A 374 -50.13 8.58 -15.35
CA TYR A 374 -50.56 9.93 -15.70
C TYR A 374 -50.76 10.13 -17.22
N ILE A 375 -49.85 9.62 -18.05
CA ILE A 375 -49.98 9.72 -19.50
C ILE A 375 -51.15 8.86 -20.02
N SER A 376 -51.37 7.69 -19.43
CA SER A 376 -52.55 6.85 -19.73
C SER A 376 -53.85 7.60 -19.42
N GLU A 377 -53.94 8.25 -18.26
CA GLU A 377 -55.10 9.09 -17.89
C GLU A 377 -55.30 10.25 -18.86
N LEU A 378 -54.22 10.97 -19.22
CA LEU A 378 -54.28 12.07 -20.17
C LEU A 378 -54.75 11.64 -21.57
N ARG A 379 -54.33 10.45 -22.03
CA ARG A 379 -54.74 9.89 -23.33
C ARG A 379 -56.19 9.41 -23.35
N ASN A 380 -56.69 8.91 -22.23
CA ASN A 380 -58.08 8.47 -22.10
C ASN A 380 -59.08 9.64 -21.96
N GLY A 381 -58.58 10.85 -21.63
CA GLY A 381 -59.33 12.10 -21.61
C GLY A 381 -60.39 12.19 -20.49
N PRO A 382 -60.78 13.41 -20.06
CA PRO A 382 -61.74 13.61 -18.95
C PRO A 382 -63.18 13.18 -19.28
N LEU A 383 -63.48 12.90 -20.56
CA LEU A 383 -64.82 12.55 -21.03
C LEU A 383 -65.08 11.03 -21.12
N SER A 384 -64.06 10.18 -20.95
CA SER A 384 -64.26 8.72 -20.97
C SER A 384 -65.05 8.22 -19.75
N ASN A 385 -64.94 8.91 -18.61
CA ASN A 385 -65.63 8.55 -17.36
C ASN A 385 -66.99 9.24 -17.13
N SER A 386 -67.46 10.09 -18.04
CA SER A 386 -68.69 10.89 -17.86
C SER A 386 -69.85 10.53 -18.78
N VAL A 387 -69.79 9.41 -19.50
CA VAL A 387 -70.92 8.88 -20.28
C VAL A 387 -71.71 7.86 -19.46
N VAL A 388 -72.24 8.29 -18.32
CA VAL A 388 -73.34 7.61 -17.63
C VAL A 388 -74.36 8.68 -17.27
N GLU A 389 -75.61 8.44 -17.68
CA GLU A 389 -76.81 9.24 -17.46
C GLU A 389 -76.95 10.55 -18.25
N VAL A 390 -77.60 10.45 -19.42
CA VAL A 390 -78.88 11.16 -19.63
C VAL A 390 -79.78 10.23 -20.44
N SER A 391 -80.85 9.73 -19.82
CA SER A 391 -81.97 9.04 -20.48
C SER A 391 -83.02 10.05 -20.91
#